data_AF-A0A9X3ULL2-F1
#
_entry.id   AF-A0A9X3ULL2-F1
#
_cell.length_a   1.000
_cell.length_b   1.000
_cell.length_c   1.000
_cell.angle_alpha   90.00
_cell.angle_beta   90.00
_cell.angle_gamma   90.00
#
_symmetry.space_group_name_H-M   'P 1'
#
loop_
_entity.id
_entity.type
_entity.pdbx_description
1 polymer ?
#
loop_
_entity_poly.entity_id
_entity_poly.type
_entity_poly.pdbx_seq_one_letter_code
_entity_poly.pdbx_strand_id
1 'polypeptide(L)'
;MAKLPRTHFPQAEDKPLRKAVRRLRWFVQAFSSQISELSADTGIEFEIDRSKLRAVFLDWVKTFEGQKPSDAEAKANYITFAAGAMLRELVDGKPLKAVRLPENVNRSNPAYFWPEGYAYLAFCMNVRAAVIAQELDLETDIAPEFENIRTWWSFKENACEDSATAIGFFELFVGDNPNWSAPQVFSAAHAHDNAKRMFQRNMERLGNT
;
A
#
# COMPACT_ATOMS: atom_id res chain seq x y z
N MET A 1 -13.93 -13.50 1.74
CA MET A 1 -12.95 -12.51 2.22
C MET A 1 -11.90 -12.35 1.13
N ALA A 2 -11.71 -11.12 0.63
CA ALA A 2 -10.56 -10.79 -0.20
C ALA A 2 -9.29 -11.26 0.50
N LYS A 3 -8.38 -11.92 -0.22
CA LYS A 3 -7.02 -12.17 0.27
C LYS A 3 -6.11 -11.31 -0.58
N LEU A 4 -5.33 -10.44 0.06
CA LEU A 4 -4.20 -9.81 -0.62
C LEU A 4 -3.35 -10.92 -1.25
N PRO A 5 -2.75 -10.68 -2.43
CA PRO A 5 -1.73 -11.56 -2.97
C PRO A 5 -0.70 -11.80 -1.86
N ARG A 6 -0.47 -13.07 -1.51
CA ARG A 6 0.44 -13.42 -0.41
C ARG A 6 1.84 -13.06 -0.85
N THR A 7 2.42 -12.02 -0.25
CA THR A 7 3.79 -11.62 -0.57
C THR A 7 4.79 -12.26 0.36
N HIS A 8 5.73 -13.01 -0.19
CA HIS A 8 6.91 -13.43 0.57
C HIS A 8 7.95 -12.31 0.55
N PHE A 9 8.01 -11.54 1.64
CA PHE A 9 9.04 -10.52 1.77
C PHE A 9 10.45 -11.13 1.88
N PRO A 10 11.47 -10.53 1.25
CA PRO A 10 12.85 -10.95 1.44
C PRO A 10 13.20 -10.95 2.93
N GLN A 11 13.90 -11.99 3.41
CA GLN A 11 14.33 -12.05 4.80
C GLN A 11 15.05 -10.75 5.19
N ALA A 12 14.49 -10.04 6.17
CA ALA A 12 15.12 -8.88 6.75
C ALA A 12 16.16 -9.38 7.78
N GLU A 13 17.39 -9.63 7.33
CA GLU A 13 18.59 -9.98 8.15
C GLU A 13 18.52 -9.36 9.56
N ASP A 14 17.96 -10.09 10.55
CA ASP A 14 17.74 -9.74 11.97
C ASP A 14 17.32 -8.29 12.30
N LYS A 15 16.70 -7.58 11.35
CA LYS A 15 16.36 -6.15 11.48
C LYS A 15 14.86 -5.92 11.38
N PRO A 16 14.31 -4.92 12.11
CA PRO A 16 12.92 -4.50 11.93
C PRO A 16 12.61 -4.18 10.47
N LEU A 17 11.49 -4.68 9.96
CA LEU A 17 11.04 -4.55 8.57
C LEU A 17 10.96 -3.08 8.15
N ARG A 18 10.53 -2.20 9.06
CA ARG A 18 10.55 -0.72 8.87
C ARG A 18 11.94 -0.20 8.50
N LYS A 19 13.02 -0.76 9.06
CA LYS A 19 14.40 -0.39 8.69
C LYS A 19 14.82 -1.06 7.38
N ALA A 20 14.38 -2.29 7.14
CA ALA A 20 14.69 -3.03 5.91
C ALA A 20 14.06 -2.38 4.68
N VAL A 21 12.79 -1.99 4.73
CA VAL A 21 12.09 -1.33 3.61
C VAL A 21 12.73 0.00 3.21
N ARG A 22 13.43 0.66 4.12
CA ARG A 22 14.22 1.89 3.88
C ARG A 22 15.60 1.62 3.27
N ARG A 23 15.92 0.37 2.92
CA ARG A 23 17.11 0.00 2.15
C ARG A 23 16.69 -0.21 0.70
N LEU A 24 17.24 0.59 -0.21
CA LEU A 24 16.90 0.52 -1.64
C LEU A 24 16.98 -0.91 -2.21
N ARG A 25 18.05 -1.65 -1.88
CA ARG A 25 18.23 -3.03 -2.34
C ARG A 25 17.09 -3.95 -1.91
N TRP A 26 16.66 -3.83 -0.65
CA TRP A 26 15.57 -4.63 -0.11
C TRP A 26 14.25 -4.23 -0.77
N PHE A 27 13.98 -2.93 -0.91
CA PHE A 27 12.75 -2.43 -1.56
C PHE A 27 12.60 -2.94 -2.99
N VAL A 28 13.66 -2.81 -3.81
CA VAL A 28 13.66 -3.29 -5.20
C VAL A 28 13.46 -4.80 -5.28
N GLN A 29 14.11 -5.56 -4.38
CA GLN A 29 13.96 -7.01 -4.32
C GLN A 29 12.54 -7.41 -3.93
N ALA A 30 12.00 -6.82 -2.85
CA ALA A 30 10.65 -7.09 -2.36
C ALA A 30 9.59 -6.78 -3.42
N PHE A 31 9.70 -5.63 -4.07
CA PHE A 31 8.78 -5.25 -5.16
C PHE A 31 8.88 -6.25 -6.31
N SER A 32 10.09 -6.60 -6.77
CA SER A 32 10.28 -7.55 -7.87
C SER A 32 9.72 -8.94 -7.54
N SER A 33 9.92 -9.42 -6.31
CA SER A 33 9.37 -10.70 -5.84
C SER A 33 7.85 -10.69 -5.85
N GLN A 34 7.22 -9.63 -5.33
CA GLN A 34 5.77 -9.54 -5.35
C GLN A 34 5.21 -9.49 -6.77
N ILE A 35 5.84 -8.75 -7.68
CA ILE A 35 5.39 -8.72 -9.09
C ILE A 35 5.47 -10.12 -9.71
N SER A 36 6.52 -10.88 -9.41
CA SER A 36 6.64 -12.27 -9.87
C SER A 36 5.53 -13.17 -9.33
N GLU A 37 5.16 -13.03 -8.05
CA GLU A 37 4.07 -13.80 -7.43
C GLU A 37 2.71 -13.38 -8.03
N LEU A 38 2.47 -12.07 -8.17
CA LEU A 38 1.26 -11.55 -8.78
C LEU A 38 1.12 -12.00 -10.25
N SER A 39 2.22 -12.01 -11.00
CA SER A 39 2.26 -12.56 -12.36
C SER A 39 1.89 -14.05 -12.38
N ALA A 40 2.39 -14.84 -11.44
CA ALA A 40 2.07 -16.26 -11.35
C ALA A 40 0.58 -16.50 -11.02
N ASP A 41 0.02 -15.70 -10.10
CA ASP A 41 -1.36 -15.82 -9.65
C ASP A 41 -2.39 -15.34 -10.69
N THR A 42 -2.06 -14.29 -11.44
CA THR A 42 -2.99 -13.61 -12.37
C THR A 42 -2.74 -13.93 -13.84
N GLY A 43 -1.56 -14.48 -14.18
CA GLY A 43 -1.12 -14.65 -15.56
C GLY A 43 -0.81 -13.34 -16.30
N ILE A 44 -0.79 -12.20 -15.61
CA ILE A 44 -0.41 -10.91 -16.19
C ILE A 44 1.12 -10.85 -16.31
N GLU A 45 1.62 -10.46 -17.48
CA GLU A 45 3.04 -10.20 -17.67
C GLU A 45 3.34 -8.73 -17.41
N PHE A 46 4.34 -8.48 -16.58
CA PHE A 46 4.78 -7.14 -16.25
C PHE A 46 6.24 -6.91 -16.64
N GLU A 47 6.55 -5.67 -17.01
CA GLU A 47 7.91 -5.16 -17.11
C GLU A 47 8.17 -4.13 -16.01
N ILE A 48 9.33 -4.23 -15.35
CA ILE A 48 9.77 -3.30 -14.32
C ILE A 48 10.89 -2.41 -14.87
N ASP A 49 10.65 -1.10 -14.91
CA ASP A 49 11.69 -0.08 -15.10
C ASP A 49 12.43 0.13 -13.77
N ARG A 50 13.60 -0.50 -13.64
CA ARG A 50 14.45 -0.40 -12.45
C ARG A 50 14.99 1.00 -12.21
N SER A 51 15.09 1.85 -13.24
CA SER A 51 15.54 3.24 -13.05
C SER A 51 14.45 4.05 -12.36
N LYS A 52 13.22 3.97 -12.87
CA LYS A 52 12.05 4.62 -12.26
C LYS A 52 11.78 4.08 -10.87
N LEU A 53 11.87 2.77 -10.65
CA LEU A 53 11.63 2.19 -9.33
C LEU A 53 12.61 2.72 -8.26
N ARG A 54 13.87 2.96 -8.65
CA ARG A 54 14.87 3.58 -7.77
C ARG A 54 14.55 5.05 -7.49
N ALA A 55 14.10 5.81 -8.48
CA ALA A 55 13.69 7.20 -8.31
C ALA A 55 12.49 7.30 -7.35
N VAL A 56 11.45 6.50 -7.59
CA VAL A 56 10.27 6.37 -6.71
C VAL A 56 10.66 6.09 -5.26
N PHE A 57 11.60 5.17 -5.03
CA PHE A 57 12.08 4.88 -3.69
C PHE A 57 12.71 6.11 -3.01
N LEU A 58 13.54 6.87 -3.73
CA LEU A 58 14.21 8.05 -3.18
C LEU A 58 13.20 9.17 -2.86
N ASP A 59 12.25 9.40 -3.76
CA ASP A 59 11.19 10.39 -3.56
C ASP A 59 10.31 10.01 -2.36
N TRP A 60 9.96 8.72 -2.25
CA TRP A 60 9.19 8.20 -1.12
C TRP A 60 9.90 8.41 0.22
N VAL A 61 11.18 8.05 0.30
CA VAL A 61 11.99 8.25 1.52
C VAL A 61 12.00 9.71 1.95
N LYS A 62 12.21 10.63 0.99
CA LYS A 62 12.17 12.06 1.26
C LYS A 62 10.81 12.52 1.79
N THR A 63 9.71 12.03 1.21
CA THR A 63 8.34 12.42 1.56
C THR A 63 7.97 12.08 3.01
N PHE A 64 8.18 10.84 3.46
CA PHE A 64 7.76 10.48 4.81
C PHE A 64 8.75 10.93 5.89
N GLU A 65 10.06 10.97 5.60
CA GLU A 65 11.06 11.42 6.58
C GLU A 65 10.84 12.87 7.02
N GLY A 66 10.37 13.73 6.11
CA GLY A 66 10.04 15.13 6.40
C GLY A 66 8.80 15.33 7.28
N GLN A 67 8.02 14.29 7.53
CA GLN A 67 6.72 14.37 8.23
C GLN A 67 6.63 13.45 9.45
N LYS A 68 7.78 13.01 9.97
CA LYS A 68 7.81 12.09 11.10
C LYS A 68 7.20 12.73 12.37
N PRO A 69 6.20 12.11 13.01
CA PRO A 69 5.62 12.66 14.23
C PRO A 69 6.60 12.56 15.40
N SER A 70 6.51 13.54 16.31
CA SER A 70 7.25 13.54 17.58
C SER A 70 6.62 12.60 18.62
N ASP A 71 5.33 12.28 18.47
CA ASP A 71 4.55 11.47 19.40
C ASP A 71 4.57 9.98 19.01
N ALA A 72 4.71 9.11 20.01
CA ALA A 72 4.68 7.67 19.87
C ALA A 72 3.27 7.12 19.60
N GLU A 73 2.21 7.78 20.10
CA GLU A 73 0.82 7.33 19.89
C GLU A 73 0.40 7.40 18.42
N ALA A 74 1.06 8.25 17.63
CA ALA A 74 0.82 8.42 16.20
C ALA A 74 1.45 7.32 15.30
N LYS A 75 2.19 6.37 15.89
CA LYS A 75 3.04 5.41 15.14
C LYS A 75 2.27 4.55 14.14
N ALA A 76 1.11 4.00 14.51
CA ALA A 76 0.32 3.14 13.63
C ALA A 76 -0.15 3.90 12.37
N ASN A 77 -0.68 5.10 12.56
CA ASN A 77 -1.13 5.94 11.45
C ASN A 77 0.00 6.49 10.62
N TYR A 78 1.16 6.77 11.22
CA TYR A 78 2.33 7.16 10.46
C TYR A 78 2.82 6.02 9.56
N ILE A 79 2.68 4.76 9.98
CA ILE A 79 2.94 3.60 9.11
C ILE A 79 1.92 3.57 7.95
N THR A 80 0.62 3.79 8.22
CA THR A 80 -0.41 3.91 7.17
C THR A 80 -0.10 5.04 6.19
N PHE A 81 0.23 6.23 6.70
CA PHE A 81 0.60 7.39 5.89
C PHE A 81 1.84 7.11 5.04
N ALA A 82 2.90 6.53 5.62
CA ALA A 82 4.11 6.20 4.87
C ALA A 82 3.84 5.21 3.74
N ALA A 83 2.93 4.24 3.93
CA ALA A 83 2.50 3.32 2.88
C ALA A 83 1.62 4.00 1.81
N GLY A 84 0.73 4.90 2.20
CA GLY A 84 -0.03 5.71 1.24
C GLY A 84 0.88 6.63 0.42
N ALA A 85 1.87 7.25 1.04
CA ALA A 85 2.87 8.08 0.35
C ALA A 85 3.68 7.24 -0.66
N MET A 86 4.02 5.99 -0.31
CA MET A 86 4.65 5.06 -1.26
C MET A 86 3.77 4.81 -2.49
N LEU A 87 2.46 4.61 -2.28
CA LEU A 87 1.51 4.40 -3.37
C LEU A 87 1.46 5.61 -4.30
N ARG A 88 1.42 6.83 -3.74
CA ARG A 88 1.50 8.08 -4.51
C ARG A 88 2.72 8.08 -5.42
N GLU A 89 3.92 7.86 -4.88
CA GLU A 89 5.14 7.90 -5.69
C GLU A 89 5.18 6.79 -6.75
N LEU A 90 4.62 5.61 -6.47
CA LEU A 90 4.49 4.53 -7.45
C LEU A 90 3.52 4.88 -8.59
N VAL A 91 2.38 5.50 -8.28
CA VAL A 91 1.40 5.96 -9.27
C VAL A 91 1.97 7.08 -10.14
N ASP A 92 2.74 7.99 -9.54
CA ASP A 92 3.37 9.11 -10.24
C ASP A 92 4.53 8.63 -11.14
N GLY A 93 5.46 7.89 -10.56
CA GLY A 93 6.68 7.43 -11.24
C GLY A 93 6.47 6.28 -12.24
N LYS A 94 5.35 5.55 -12.13
CA LYS A 94 4.94 4.46 -13.04
C LYS A 94 6.09 3.50 -13.40
N PRO A 95 6.73 2.84 -12.41
CA PRO A 95 7.86 1.96 -12.67
C PRO A 95 7.48 0.58 -13.22
N LEU A 96 6.19 0.26 -13.27
CA LEU A 96 5.66 -1.01 -13.76
C LEU A 96 4.77 -0.78 -14.98
N LYS A 97 4.78 -1.74 -15.91
CA LYS A 97 3.88 -1.77 -17.06
C LYS A 97 3.36 -3.19 -17.28
N ALA A 98 2.05 -3.37 -17.40
CA ALA A 98 1.48 -4.61 -17.89
C ALA A 98 1.68 -4.69 -19.41
N VAL A 99 2.39 -5.72 -19.87
CA VAL A 99 2.70 -5.92 -21.30
C VAL A 99 1.81 -6.97 -21.94
N ARG A 100 1.27 -7.91 -21.15
CA ARG A 100 0.31 -8.91 -21.62
C ARG A 100 -0.69 -9.25 -20.53
N LEU A 101 -1.97 -9.27 -20.88
CA LEU A 101 -3.03 -9.83 -20.03
C LEU A 101 -3.43 -11.21 -20.58
N PRO A 102 -3.90 -12.12 -19.73
CA PRO A 102 -4.55 -13.35 -20.20
C PRO A 102 -5.76 -13.04 -21.09
N GLU A 103 -6.11 -14.00 -21.94
CA GLU A 103 -7.33 -13.92 -22.76
C GLU A 103 -8.58 -14.08 -21.88
N ASN A 104 -9.70 -13.46 -22.30
CA ASN A 104 -11.02 -13.59 -21.65
C ASN A 104 -11.07 -13.25 -20.15
N VAL A 105 -10.23 -12.31 -19.69
CA VAL A 105 -10.22 -11.86 -18.29
C VAL A 105 -11.49 -11.11 -17.89
N ASN A 106 -11.94 -11.34 -16.66
CA ASN A 106 -13.02 -10.57 -16.07
C ASN A 106 -12.54 -9.17 -15.65
N ARG A 107 -12.91 -8.14 -16.41
CA ARG A 107 -12.56 -6.73 -16.13
C ARG A 107 -13.28 -6.13 -14.91
N SER A 108 -14.21 -6.84 -14.26
CA SER A 108 -14.71 -6.42 -12.95
C SER A 108 -13.75 -6.75 -11.81
N ASN A 109 -12.74 -7.60 -12.04
CA ASN A 109 -11.66 -7.82 -11.09
C ASN A 109 -10.64 -6.67 -11.20
N PRO A 110 -10.33 -5.97 -10.09
CA PRO A 110 -9.36 -4.88 -10.07
C PRO A 110 -8.00 -5.19 -10.68
N ALA A 111 -7.48 -6.41 -10.48
CA ALA A 111 -6.19 -6.85 -11.01
C ALA A 111 -6.15 -6.82 -12.55
N TYR A 112 -7.28 -7.07 -13.21
CA TYR A 112 -7.39 -7.00 -14.67
C TYR A 112 -7.90 -5.65 -15.16
N PHE A 113 -8.58 -4.86 -14.31
CA PHE A 113 -9.05 -3.52 -14.65
C PHE A 113 -7.92 -2.50 -14.71
N TRP A 114 -7.06 -2.48 -13.69
CA TRP A 114 -5.89 -1.62 -13.62
C TRP A 114 -4.71 -2.38 -12.99
N PRO A 115 -4.03 -3.22 -13.79
CA PRO A 115 -2.97 -4.10 -13.30
C PRO A 115 -1.88 -3.37 -12.51
N GLU A 116 -1.40 -2.23 -13.01
CA GLU A 116 -0.34 -1.46 -12.37
C GLU A 116 -0.79 -0.90 -11.02
N GLY A 117 -1.95 -0.23 -10.98
CA GLY A 117 -2.50 0.31 -9.74
C GLY A 117 -2.80 -0.78 -8.71
N TYR A 118 -3.29 -1.93 -9.15
CA TYR A 118 -3.51 -3.09 -8.29
C TYR A 118 -2.21 -3.60 -7.68
N ALA A 119 -1.17 -3.77 -8.50
CA ALA A 119 0.14 -4.22 -8.05
C ALA A 119 0.76 -3.25 -7.04
N TYR A 120 0.68 -1.93 -7.29
CA TYR A 120 1.18 -0.90 -6.38
C TYR A 120 0.41 -0.91 -5.05
N LEU A 121 -0.92 -0.94 -5.08
CA LEU A 121 -1.75 -0.95 -3.88
C LEU A 121 -1.48 -2.20 -3.03
N ALA A 122 -1.48 -3.38 -3.66
CA ALA A 122 -1.19 -4.65 -2.98
C ALA A 122 0.18 -4.61 -2.29
N PHE A 123 1.20 -4.03 -2.96
CA PHE A 123 2.54 -3.90 -2.38
C PHE A 123 2.54 -3.03 -1.13
N CYS A 124 1.91 -1.85 -1.22
CA CYS A 124 1.85 -0.92 -0.10
C CYS A 124 1.06 -1.51 1.08
N MET A 125 -0.04 -2.22 0.81
CA MET A 125 -0.85 -2.89 1.84
C MET A 125 -0.08 -4.02 2.52
N ASN A 126 0.63 -4.85 1.76
CA ASN A 126 1.46 -5.93 2.32
C ASN A 126 2.60 -5.39 3.18
N VAL A 127 3.29 -4.33 2.73
CA VAL A 127 4.35 -3.69 3.52
C VAL A 127 3.79 -3.12 4.81
N ARG A 128 2.65 -2.40 4.74
CA ARG A 128 1.95 -1.88 5.93
C ARG A 128 1.58 -2.99 6.90
N ALA A 129 0.93 -4.04 6.40
CA ALA A 129 0.48 -5.17 7.21
C ALA A 129 1.64 -5.82 7.97
N ALA A 130 2.73 -6.09 7.28
CA ALA A 130 3.90 -6.73 7.89
C ALA A 130 4.61 -5.82 8.91
N VAL A 131 4.67 -4.50 8.66
CA VAL A 131 5.25 -3.55 9.63
C VAL A 131 4.36 -3.40 10.87
N ILE A 132 3.03 -3.32 10.69
CA ILE A 132 2.08 -3.24 11.80
C ILE A 132 2.12 -4.50 12.65
N ALA A 133 2.06 -5.68 12.04
CA ALA A 133 2.14 -6.96 12.76
C ALA A 133 3.44 -7.06 13.58
N GLN A 134 4.59 -6.71 12.99
CA GLN A 134 5.86 -6.80 13.70
C GLN A 134 6.02 -5.76 14.83
N GLU A 135 5.57 -4.52 14.62
CA GLU A 135 5.88 -3.41 15.53
C GLU A 135 4.78 -3.11 16.55
N LEU A 136 3.56 -3.61 16.34
CA LEU A 136 2.38 -3.32 17.16
C LEU A 136 1.58 -4.57 17.57
N ASP A 137 1.92 -5.76 17.06
CA ASP A 137 1.17 -7.00 17.32
C ASP A 137 -0.33 -6.88 16.98
N LEU A 138 -0.63 -6.12 15.93
CA LEU A 138 -1.99 -5.91 15.42
C LEU A 138 -2.17 -6.61 14.07
N GLU A 139 -3.39 -7.07 13.83
CA GLU A 139 -3.80 -7.52 12.50
C GLU A 139 -4.37 -6.35 11.67
N THR A 140 -4.16 -6.42 10.37
CA THR A 140 -4.70 -5.44 9.42
C THR A 140 -5.77 -6.06 8.53
N ASP A 141 -6.83 -5.29 8.31
CA ASP A 141 -7.93 -5.68 7.43
C ASP A 141 -7.83 -5.06 6.04
N ILE A 142 -8.55 -5.69 5.12
CA ILE A 142 -8.84 -5.18 3.79
C ILE A 142 -10.29 -4.70 3.81
N ALA A 143 -10.51 -3.45 3.42
CA ALA A 143 -11.85 -2.90 3.37
C ALA A 143 -12.67 -3.51 2.22
N PRO A 144 -14.00 -3.64 2.34
CA PRO A 144 -14.87 -4.11 1.26
C PRO A 144 -14.69 -3.33 -0.06
N GLU A 145 -14.28 -2.06 0.05
CA GLU A 145 -13.94 -1.17 -1.06
C GLU A 145 -12.88 -1.74 -1.99
N PHE A 146 -11.98 -2.60 -1.48
CA PHE A 146 -10.96 -3.28 -2.28
C PHE A 146 -11.56 -4.19 -3.37
N GLU A 147 -12.74 -4.77 -3.15
CA GLU A 147 -13.43 -5.62 -4.13
C GLU A 147 -14.42 -4.81 -4.99
N ASN A 148 -14.64 -3.52 -4.70
CA ASN A 148 -15.62 -2.70 -5.38
C ASN A 148 -15.02 -2.01 -6.61
N ILE A 149 -15.35 -2.52 -7.79
CA ILE A 149 -14.86 -1.97 -9.07
C ILE A 149 -15.17 -0.47 -9.27
N ARG A 150 -16.27 0.07 -8.70
CA ARG A 150 -16.57 1.51 -8.79
C ARG A 150 -15.57 2.36 -8.00
N THR A 151 -15.12 1.86 -6.86
CA THR A 151 -14.06 2.52 -6.09
C THR A 151 -12.75 2.52 -6.89
N TRP A 152 -12.43 1.43 -7.58
CA TRP A 152 -11.25 1.35 -8.44
C TRP A 152 -11.30 2.29 -9.65
N TRP A 153 -12.48 2.50 -10.24
CA TRP A 153 -12.66 3.54 -11.26
C TRP A 153 -12.32 4.92 -10.71
N SER A 154 -12.91 5.28 -9.57
CA SER A 154 -12.67 6.57 -8.91
C SER A 154 -11.19 6.73 -8.54
N PHE A 155 -10.59 5.69 -7.98
CA PHE A 155 -9.17 5.68 -7.63
C PHE A 155 -8.30 5.92 -8.86
N LYS A 156 -8.50 5.15 -9.93
CA LYS A 156 -7.71 5.28 -11.16
C LYS A 156 -7.83 6.67 -11.75
N GLU A 157 -9.04 7.20 -11.85
CA GLU A 157 -9.29 8.53 -12.42
C GLU A 157 -8.57 9.61 -11.60
N ASN A 158 -8.89 9.70 -10.31
CA ASN A 158 -8.39 10.77 -9.44
C ASN A 158 -6.87 10.67 -9.22
N ALA A 159 -6.32 9.46 -9.04
CA ALA A 159 -4.89 9.30 -8.80
C ALA A 159 -4.04 9.47 -10.07
N CYS A 160 -4.62 9.25 -11.26
CA CYS A 160 -3.94 9.58 -12.51
C CYS A 160 -3.95 11.09 -12.80
N GLU A 161 -4.97 11.82 -12.31
CA GLU A 161 -5.08 13.28 -12.43
C GLU A 161 -4.22 14.00 -11.37
N ASP A 162 -4.34 13.60 -10.10
CA ASP A 162 -3.55 14.07 -8.98
C ASP A 162 -3.11 12.88 -8.11
N SER A 163 -1.81 12.54 -8.19
CA SER A 163 -1.24 11.41 -7.46
C SER A 163 -1.32 11.58 -5.94
N ALA A 164 -1.51 12.80 -5.41
CA ALA A 164 -1.73 13.02 -3.98
C ALA A 164 -2.99 12.32 -3.46
N THR A 165 -4.03 12.20 -4.28
CA THR A 165 -5.29 11.53 -3.92
C THR A 165 -5.08 10.03 -3.63
N ALA A 166 -4.01 9.42 -4.13
CA ALA A 166 -3.68 8.02 -3.87
C ALA A 166 -3.51 7.72 -2.37
N ILE A 167 -3.07 8.69 -1.57
CA ILE A 167 -2.94 8.52 -0.12
C ILE A 167 -4.32 8.37 0.54
N GLY A 168 -5.30 9.20 0.16
CA GLY A 168 -6.67 9.08 0.65
C GLY A 168 -7.35 7.78 0.21
N PHE A 169 -7.14 7.35 -1.04
CA PHE A 169 -7.62 6.04 -1.49
C PHE A 169 -6.94 4.90 -0.73
N PHE A 170 -5.66 5.02 -0.39
CA PHE A 170 -4.98 4.01 0.44
C PHE A 170 -5.65 3.88 1.81
N GLU A 171 -5.95 4.99 2.49
CA GLU A 171 -6.71 4.99 3.76
C GLU A 171 -8.07 4.29 3.59
N LEU A 172 -8.80 4.60 2.51
CA LEU A 172 -10.07 3.97 2.20
C LEU A 172 -9.94 2.44 2.05
N PHE A 173 -8.96 1.96 1.28
CA PHE A 173 -8.76 0.52 1.04
C PHE A 173 -8.33 -0.26 2.28
N VAL A 174 -7.74 0.40 3.28
CA VAL A 174 -7.38 -0.22 4.57
C VAL A 174 -8.44 -0.03 5.66
N GLY A 175 -9.59 0.57 5.31
CA GLY A 175 -10.75 0.74 6.18
C GLY A 175 -10.66 1.93 7.13
N ASP A 176 -9.77 2.87 6.84
CA ASP A 176 -9.58 4.10 7.58
C ASP A 176 -10.38 5.24 6.90
N ASN A 177 -10.63 6.32 7.64
CA ASN A 177 -11.27 7.50 7.05
C ASN A 177 -10.21 8.27 6.25
N PRO A 178 -10.48 8.62 4.98
CA PRO A 178 -9.53 9.40 4.18
C PRO A 178 -9.52 10.88 4.56
N ASN A 179 -8.34 11.52 4.57
CA ASN A 179 -8.24 12.98 4.56
C ASN A 179 -8.17 13.52 3.11
N TRP A 180 -9.32 13.66 2.46
CA TRP A 180 -9.40 14.16 1.08
C TRP A 180 -8.93 15.61 0.90
N SER A 181 -8.97 16.41 1.97
CA SER A 181 -8.63 17.84 1.89
C SER A 181 -7.12 18.11 1.87
N ALA A 182 -6.33 17.25 2.51
CA ALA A 182 -4.88 17.37 2.59
C ALA A 182 -4.23 15.97 2.69
N PRO A 183 -4.41 15.09 1.69
CA PRO A 183 -3.94 13.70 1.76
C PRO A 183 -2.43 13.57 1.90
N GLN A 184 -1.67 14.56 1.42
CA GLN A 184 -0.21 14.62 1.47
C GLN A 184 0.37 15.11 2.80
N VAL A 185 -0.47 15.59 3.72
CA VAL A 185 -0.05 16.14 5.02
C VAL A 185 -0.41 15.17 6.13
N PHE A 186 0.61 14.70 6.85
CA PHE A 186 0.38 13.94 8.06
C PHE A 186 -0.25 14.84 9.14
N SER A 187 -1.48 14.49 9.55
CA SER A 187 -2.20 15.18 10.63
C SER A 187 -2.34 14.25 11.83
N ALA A 188 -1.79 14.65 12.98
CA ALA A 188 -1.88 13.86 14.22
C ALA A 188 -3.33 13.71 14.70
N ALA A 189 -4.18 14.73 14.48
CA ALA A 189 -5.60 14.67 14.85
C ALA A 189 -6.36 13.65 14.00
N HIS A 190 -6.19 13.69 12.67
CA HIS A 190 -6.76 12.71 11.74
C HIS A 190 -6.26 11.29 12.04
N ALA A 191 -4.95 11.17 12.28
CA ALA A 191 -4.33 9.93 12.71
C ALA A 191 -5.01 9.36 13.96
N HIS A 192 -5.22 10.17 15.00
CA HIS A 192 -5.81 9.70 16.26
C HIS A 192 -7.16 8.99 16.06
N ASP A 193 -8.01 9.53 15.21
CA ASP A 193 -9.32 8.96 14.92
C ASP A 193 -9.23 7.61 14.19
N ASN A 194 -8.29 7.49 13.23
CA ASN A 194 -8.03 6.23 12.53
C ASN A 194 -7.37 5.17 13.44
N ALA A 195 -6.49 5.58 14.37
CA ALA A 195 -5.91 4.66 15.36
C ALA A 195 -6.98 4.02 16.24
N LYS A 196 -7.90 4.83 16.80
CA LYS A 196 -9.00 4.33 17.64
C LYS A 196 -9.82 3.27 16.91
N ARG A 197 -10.14 3.51 15.64
CA ARG A 197 -10.88 2.56 14.80
C ARG A 197 -10.11 1.25 14.61
N MET A 198 -8.81 1.32 14.30
CA MET A 198 -7.97 0.14 14.15
C MET A 198 -7.90 -0.70 15.42
N PHE A 199 -7.72 -0.05 16.58
CA PHE A 199 -7.70 -0.75 17.88
C PHE A 199 -9.06 -1.36 18.20
N GLN A 200 -10.16 -0.63 17.97
CA GLN A 200 -11.50 -1.15 18.21
C GLN A 200 -11.79 -2.41 17.38
N ARG A 201 -11.46 -2.41 16.07
CA ARG A 201 -11.60 -3.58 15.19
C ARG A 201 -10.79 -4.79 15.70
N ASN A 202 -9.56 -4.55 16.17
CA ASN A 202 -8.72 -5.62 16.72
C ASN A 202 -9.28 -6.17 18.05
N MET A 203 -9.81 -5.32 18.94
CA MET A 203 -10.48 -5.78 20.17
C MET A 203 -11.74 -6.60 19.87
N GLU A 204 -12.57 -6.15 18.93
CA GLU A 204 -13.77 -6.88 18.50
C GLU A 204 -13.42 -8.26 17.92
N ARG A 205 -12.26 -8.40 17.27
CA ARG A 205 -11.76 -9.70 16.79
C ARG A 205 -11.37 -10.62 17.94
N LEU A 206 -10.59 -10.13 18.90
CA LEU A 206 -10.12 -10.91 20.06
C LEU A 206 -11.26 -11.30 21.02
N GLY A 207 -12.35 -10.54 21.06
CA GLY A 207 -13.54 -10.86 21.87
C GLY A 207 -14.50 -11.87 21.22
N ASN A 208 -14.32 -12.19 19.94
CA ASN A 208 -15.13 -13.14 19.18
C ASN A 208 -14.43 -14.49 18.92
N THR A 209 -13.26 -14.70 19.55
CA THR A 209 -12.50 -15.96 19.58
C THR A 209 -12.61 -16.63 20.94
#